data_AF-A0A5M8FKU3-F1
#
_entry.id   AF-A0A5M8FKU3-F1
#
_cell.length_a   1.000
_cell.length_b   1.000
_cell.length_c   1.000
_cell.angle_alpha   90.00
_cell.angle_beta   90.00
_cell.angle_gamma   90.00
#
_symmetry.space_group_name_H-M   'P 1'
#
loop_
_entity.id
_entity.type
_entity.pdbx_description
1 polymer ?
#
loop_
_entity_poly.entity_id
_entity_poly.type
_entity_poly.pdbx_seq_one_letter_code
_entity_poly.pdbx_strand_id
1 'polypeptide(L)'
;MFSPQMSRISSLVAGLLLAASALQIQALETIIQVSPNVLNISSQGYVVTVHTDLPYSSVDVHSVFLNSVPIASSKADDQGNFVAKFDIEAVKRLDGLIIGADNALMLTGVTCDGEPFVGTDWVRVINVVPRGR
;
A
#
# COMPACT_ATOMS: atom_id res chain seq x y z
N MET A 1 -23.88 -57.96 33.39
CA MET A 1 -22.59 -57.91 32.65
C MET A 1 -22.68 -56.74 31.68
N PHE A 2 -22.31 -55.55 32.13
CA PHE A 2 -22.43 -54.30 31.36
C PHE A 2 -21.11 -54.04 30.62
N SER A 3 -21.17 -53.94 29.29
CA SER A 3 -20.03 -53.61 28.43
C SER A 3 -19.63 -52.13 28.57
N PRO A 4 -18.33 -51.79 28.62
CA PRO A 4 -17.88 -50.40 28.58
C PRO A 4 -17.68 -49.98 27.11
N GLN A 5 -18.68 -49.36 26.50
CA GLN A 5 -18.59 -48.84 25.13
C GLN A 5 -18.58 -47.31 25.10
N MET A 6 -17.82 -46.65 25.98
CA MET A 6 -17.71 -45.19 25.98
C MET A 6 -16.36 -44.73 26.54
N SER A 7 -15.27 -44.78 25.77
CA SER A 7 -14.07 -44.01 26.14
C SER A 7 -12.99 -43.91 25.06
N ARG A 8 -13.31 -43.71 23.76
CA ARG A 8 -12.22 -43.51 22.76
C ARG A 8 -12.47 -42.50 21.64
N ILE A 9 -13.64 -41.87 21.54
CA ILE A 9 -13.96 -41.03 20.37
C ILE A 9 -13.94 -39.51 20.68
N SER A 10 -14.03 -39.09 21.94
CA SER A 10 -14.10 -37.66 22.28
C SER A 10 -12.77 -36.90 22.23
N SER A 11 -11.62 -37.58 22.17
CA SER A 11 -10.31 -36.92 22.25
C SER A 11 -9.68 -36.60 20.89
N LEU A 12 -10.20 -37.14 19.78
CA LEU A 12 -9.60 -36.93 18.45
C LEU A 12 -10.15 -35.69 17.72
N VAL A 13 -11.37 -35.23 18.04
CA VAL A 13 -11.98 -34.08 17.36
C VAL A 13 -11.54 -32.75 17.97
N ALA A 14 -11.19 -32.72 19.27
CA ALA A 14 -10.73 -31.51 19.93
C ALA A 14 -9.29 -31.10 19.56
N GLY A 15 -8.45 -32.04 19.10
CA GLY A 15 -7.05 -31.75 18.72
C GLY A 15 -6.90 -31.16 17.31
N LEU A 16 -7.86 -31.39 16.41
CA LEU A 16 -7.76 -30.99 15.00
C LEU A 16 -8.26 -29.55 14.73
N LEU A 17 -8.99 -28.95 15.67
CA LEU A 17 -9.49 -27.57 15.55
C LEU A 17 -8.50 -26.50 16.04
N LEU A 18 -7.35 -26.89 16.59
CA LEU A 18 -6.34 -25.98 17.17
C LEU A 18 -5.18 -25.62 16.22
N ALA A 19 -5.16 -26.11 14.98
CA ALA A 19 -4.03 -25.94 14.05
C ALA A 19 -4.29 -25.01 12.86
N ALA A 20 -5.39 -24.24 12.85
CA ALA A 20 -5.60 -23.19 11.87
C ALA A 20 -5.15 -21.84 12.43
N SER A 21 -3.87 -21.72 12.81
CA SER A 21 -3.27 -20.40 12.98
C SER A 21 -3.21 -19.76 11.60
N ALA A 22 -4.15 -18.88 11.29
CA ALA A 22 -4.05 -18.01 10.14
C ALA A 22 -2.71 -17.27 10.26
N LEU A 23 -1.79 -17.51 9.32
CA LEU A 23 -0.60 -16.69 9.18
C LEU A 23 -1.08 -15.29 8.83
N GLN A 24 -1.22 -14.43 9.83
CA GLN A 24 -1.40 -13.01 9.62
C GLN A 24 -0.05 -12.49 9.13
N ILE A 25 0.10 -12.37 7.81
CA ILE A 25 1.19 -11.59 7.23
C ILE A 25 0.87 -10.13 7.59
N GLN A 26 1.60 -9.61 8.56
CA GLN A 26 1.55 -8.20 8.95
C GLN A 26 2.38 -7.43 7.93
N ALA A 27 1.80 -6.38 7.35
CA ALA A 27 2.57 -5.49 6.48
C ALA A 27 3.45 -4.58 7.34
N LEU A 28 4.69 -4.37 6.90
CA LEU A 28 5.56 -3.34 7.41
C LEU A 28 4.93 -1.97 7.15
N GLU A 29 4.69 -1.21 8.21
CA GLU A 29 4.27 0.18 8.10
C GLU A 29 5.46 1.04 7.69
N THR A 30 5.33 1.79 6.60
CA THR A 30 6.29 2.80 6.15
C THR A 30 5.68 4.19 6.21
N ILE A 31 6.46 5.14 6.68
CA ILE A 31 6.07 6.55 6.64
C ILE A 31 6.29 7.04 5.22
N ILE A 32 5.24 7.59 4.60
CA ILE A 32 5.32 8.16 3.26
C ILE A 32 4.97 9.64 3.24
N GLN A 33 5.51 10.33 2.23
CA GLN A 33 5.12 11.70 1.90
C GLN A 33 4.85 11.79 0.39
N VAL A 34 3.63 12.18 0.04
CA VAL A 34 3.22 12.35 -1.36
C VAL A 34 3.46 13.80 -1.80
N SER A 35 4.10 13.94 -2.95
CA SER A 35 4.39 15.22 -3.61
C SER A 35 3.86 15.24 -5.05
N PRO A 36 3.08 16.26 -5.44
CA PRO A 36 2.60 17.37 -4.61
C PRO A 36 1.56 16.91 -3.57
N ASN A 37 1.51 17.59 -2.43
CA ASN A 37 0.47 17.38 -1.41
C ASN A 37 -0.89 18.05 -1.78
N VAL A 38 -0.91 18.80 -2.89
CA VAL A 38 -2.12 19.31 -3.53
C VAL A 38 -2.14 18.84 -4.99
N LEU A 39 -3.06 17.95 -5.33
CA LEU A 39 -3.28 17.46 -6.68
C LEU A 39 -4.36 18.30 -7.36
N ASN A 40 -3.96 19.14 -8.32
CA ASN A 40 -4.90 19.81 -9.20
C ASN A 40 -5.20 18.93 -10.41
N ILE A 41 -6.45 18.46 -10.54
CA ILE A 41 -6.89 17.62 -11.66
C ILE A 41 -6.70 18.33 -13.00
N SER A 42 -6.86 19.65 -13.04
CA SER A 42 -6.68 20.48 -14.25
C SER A 42 -5.22 20.84 -14.58
N SER A 43 -4.24 20.37 -13.80
CA SER A 43 -2.81 20.65 -14.06
C SER A 43 -2.27 19.88 -15.28
N GLN A 44 -1.19 20.37 -15.89
CA GLN A 44 -0.42 19.66 -16.93
C GLN A 44 0.88 19.07 -16.35
N GLY A 45 0.86 18.66 -15.08
CA GLY A 45 2.02 18.05 -14.42
C GLY A 45 2.39 16.71 -15.06
N TYR A 46 3.52 16.13 -14.63
CA TYR A 46 4.02 14.86 -15.18
C TYR A 46 4.05 13.71 -14.16
N VAL A 47 4.23 13.99 -12.86
CA VAL A 47 4.55 12.94 -11.89
C VAL A 47 3.97 13.23 -10.50
N VAL A 48 3.51 12.17 -9.83
CA VAL A 48 3.32 12.12 -8.38
C VAL A 48 4.49 11.34 -7.79
N THR A 49 5.21 11.95 -6.86
CA THR A 49 6.39 11.37 -6.19
C THR A 49 6.02 10.97 -4.77
N VAL A 50 6.39 9.78 -4.36
CA VAL A 50 6.18 9.28 -2.99
C VAL A 50 7.55 9.01 -2.38
N HIS A 51 7.88 9.79 -1.35
CA HIS A 51 9.04 9.54 -0.50
C HIS A 51 8.67 8.55 0.59
N THR A 52 9.59 7.68 0.97
CA THR A 52 9.40 6.69 2.04
C THR A 52 10.58 6.72 3.01
N ASP A 53 10.45 6.05 4.15
CA ASP A 53 11.54 5.73 5.07
C ASP A 53 12.15 4.33 4.85
N LEU A 54 11.77 3.65 3.77
CA LEU A 54 12.32 2.34 3.40
C LEU A 54 13.65 2.49 2.66
N PRO A 55 14.66 1.66 2.92
CA PRO A 55 15.86 1.60 2.08
C PRO A 55 15.51 1.24 0.63
N TYR A 56 16.05 1.97 -0.35
CA TYR A 56 15.82 1.67 -1.77
C TYR A 56 16.19 0.23 -2.13
N SER A 57 17.27 -0.28 -1.56
CA SER A 57 17.79 -1.63 -1.82
C SER A 57 16.92 -2.76 -1.27
N SER A 58 15.99 -2.48 -0.35
CA SER A 58 15.12 -3.53 0.23
C SER A 58 13.82 -3.71 -0.53
N VAL A 59 13.45 -2.82 -1.47
CA VAL A 59 12.15 -2.83 -2.13
C VAL A 59 12.20 -3.61 -3.45
N ASP A 60 11.28 -4.56 -3.66
CA ASP A 60 11.00 -5.08 -4.99
C ASP A 60 10.18 -4.04 -5.75
N VAL A 61 10.88 -3.23 -6.54
CA VAL A 61 10.28 -2.08 -7.23
C VAL A 61 9.16 -2.48 -8.19
N HIS A 62 9.09 -3.71 -8.68
CA HIS A 62 8.05 -4.15 -9.61
C HIS A 62 6.71 -4.47 -8.92
N SER A 63 6.72 -4.55 -7.60
CA SER A 63 5.53 -4.84 -6.79
C SER A 63 4.77 -3.59 -6.34
N VAL A 64 5.28 -2.40 -6.63
CA VAL A 64 4.85 -1.15 -5.98
C VAL A 64 3.64 -0.52 -6.67
N PHE A 65 2.61 -0.20 -5.88
CA PHE A 65 1.40 0.50 -6.31
C PHE A 65 1.09 1.68 -5.41
N LEU A 66 0.49 2.73 -5.99
CA LEU A 66 -0.20 3.80 -5.27
C LEU A 66 -1.69 3.63 -5.50
N ASN A 67 -2.39 3.12 -4.50
CA ASN A 67 -3.72 2.54 -4.61
C ASN A 67 -3.72 1.44 -5.70
N SER A 68 -4.29 1.73 -6.87
CA SER A 68 -4.32 0.81 -8.02
C SER A 68 -3.37 1.21 -9.16
N VAL A 69 -2.62 2.31 -9.02
CA VAL A 69 -1.70 2.81 -10.06
C VAL A 69 -0.33 2.14 -9.88
N PRO A 70 0.18 1.39 -10.88
CA PRO A 70 1.52 0.82 -10.81
C PRO A 70 2.58 1.91 -10.85
N ILE A 71 3.72 1.65 -10.22
CA ILE A 71 4.88 2.53 -10.29
C ILE A 71 5.37 2.74 -11.73
N ALA A 72 5.74 3.97 -12.07
CA ALA A 72 6.31 4.32 -13.36
C ALA A 72 7.84 4.33 -13.35
N SER A 73 8.45 4.79 -12.26
CA SER A 73 9.90 4.77 -12.05
C SER A 73 10.25 4.91 -10.58
N SER A 74 11.50 4.62 -10.22
CA SER A 74 11.98 4.75 -8.85
C SER A 74 13.43 5.24 -8.82
N LYS A 75 13.85 5.76 -7.66
CA LYS A 75 15.25 6.04 -7.35
C LYS A 75 15.49 6.02 -5.84
N ALA A 76 16.75 5.95 -5.44
CA ALA A 76 17.14 6.33 -4.09
C ALA A 76 17.14 7.87 -3.95
N ASP A 77 16.76 8.39 -2.79
CA ASP A 77 17.09 9.76 -2.41
C ASP A 77 18.52 9.87 -1.85
N ASP A 78 18.90 11.07 -1.41
CA ASP A 78 20.25 11.35 -0.89
C ASP A 78 20.56 10.63 0.43
N GLN A 79 19.54 10.06 1.09
CA GLN A 79 19.68 9.24 2.30
C GLN A 79 19.68 7.73 1.98
N GLY A 80 19.49 7.36 0.72
CA GLY A 80 19.36 5.96 0.30
C GLY A 80 17.95 5.40 0.41
N ASN A 81 16.95 6.24 0.72
CA ASN A 81 15.57 5.79 0.89
C ASN A 81 14.85 5.68 -0.47
N PHE A 82 13.84 4.81 -0.50
CA PHE A 82 13.04 4.50 -1.67
C PHE A 82 12.13 5.68 -2.03
N VAL A 83 12.27 6.17 -3.26
CA VAL A 83 11.38 7.16 -3.85
C VAL A 83 10.68 6.56 -5.05
N ALA A 84 9.36 6.46 -4.98
CA ALA A 84 8.50 5.99 -6.07
C ALA A 84 7.93 7.17 -6.87
N LYS A 85 7.75 6.96 -8.18
CA LYS A 85 7.16 7.94 -9.09
C LYS A 85 6.03 7.29 -9.88
N PHE A 86 4.89 7.98 -9.92
CA PHE A 86 3.66 7.53 -10.57
C PHE A 86 3.24 8.52 -11.66
N ASP A 87 2.66 8.00 -12.73
CA ASP A 87 2.05 8.81 -13.78
C ASP A 87 0.89 9.63 -13.20
N ILE A 88 1.01 10.96 -13.26
CA ILE A 88 0.02 11.83 -12.62
C ILE A 88 -1.36 11.72 -13.28
N GLU A 89 -1.43 11.43 -14.58
CA GLU A 89 -2.69 11.28 -15.29
C GLU A 89 -3.43 10.02 -14.85
N ALA A 90 -2.71 8.93 -14.57
CA ALA A 90 -3.27 7.74 -13.95
C ALA A 90 -3.75 8.03 -12.52
N VAL A 91 -2.97 8.76 -11.70
CA VAL A 91 -3.37 9.11 -10.32
C VAL A 91 -4.64 9.98 -10.32
N LYS A 92 -4.76 10.97 -11.23
CA LYS A 92 -5.96 11.80 -11.36
C LYS A 92 -7.22 11.02 -11.76
N ARG A 93 -7.06 9.82 -12.33
CA ARG A 93 -8.15 8.92 -12.73
C ARG A 93 -8.44 7.84 -11.69
N LEU A 94 -7.83 7.89 -10.51
CA LEU A 94 -8.17 6.98 -9.42
C LEU A 94 -9.66 7.09 -9.07
N ASP A 95 -10.32 5.94 -8.98
CA ASP A 95 -11.70 5.86 -8.52
C ASP A 95 -11.80 6.32 -7.06
N GLY A 96 -12.86 7.05 -6.73
CA GLY A 96 -13.13 7.51 -5.37
C GLY A 96 -12.42 8.81 -4.96
N LEU A 97 -11.68 9.48 -5.85
CA LEU A 97 -11.17 10.82 -5.56
C LEU A 97 -12.31 11.83 -5.37
N ILE A 98 -12.30 12.53 -4.25
CA ILE A 98 -13.25 13.58 -3.89
C ILE A 98 -12.60 14.94 -4.13
N ILE A 99 -13.07 15.65 -5.15
CA ILE A 99 -12.62 17.02 -5.45
C ILE A 99 -13.06 17.97 -4.33
N GLY A 100 -12.12 18.78 -3.83
CA GLY A 100 -12.33 19.73 -2.74
C GLY A 100 -11.99 19.18 -1.35
N ALA A 101 -11.60 17.90 -1.25
CA ALA A 101 -11.29 17.23 0.00
C ALA A 101 -9.85 16.68 0.02
N ASP A 102 -9.42 16.27 1.21
CA ASP A 102 -8.21 15.47 1.40
C ASP A 102 -8.54 14.00 1.12
N ASN A 103 -7.70 13.36 0.30
CA ASN A 103 -7.88 11.99 -0.16
C ASN A 103 -6.70 11.14 0.32
N ALA A 104 -6.99 9.96 0.86
CA ALA A 104 -5.96 9.02 1.27
C ALA A 104 -5.36 8.33 0.05
N LEU A 105 -4.04 8.51 -0.14
CA LEU A 105 -3.26 7.75 -1.11
C LEU A 105 -2.40 6.74 -0.36
N MET A 106 -2.52 5.48 -0.74
CA MET A 106 -1.92 4.34 -0.05
C MET A 106 -0.87 3.70 -0.95
N LEU A 107 0.40 3.75 -0.53
CA LEU A 107 1.49 3.02 -1.16
C LEU A 107 1.49 1.58 -0.64
N THR A 108 1.57 0.60 -1.54
CA THR A 108 1.75 -0.82 -1.20
C THR A 108 2.86 -1.43 -2.04
N GLY A 109 3.47 -2.50 -1.53
CA GLY A 109 4.46 -3.29 -2.26
C GLY A 109 4.99 -4.43 -1.40
N VAL A 110 6.04 -5.11 -1.88
CA VAL A 110 6.81 -6.09 -1.12
C VAL A 110 8.30 -5.76 -1.16
N THR A 111 9.01 -6.17 -0.11
CA THR A 111 10.48 -6.15 -0.08
C THR A 111 11.05 -7.26 -0.95
N CYS A 112 12.35 -7.18 -1.24
CA CYS A 112 13.09 -8.25 -1.91
C CYS A 112 13.05 -9.59 -1.15
N ASP A 113 12.77 -9.55 0.16
CA ASP A 113 12.61 -10.73 1.03
C ASP A 113 11.15 -11.24 1.10
N GLY A 114 10.23 -10.59 0.36
CA GLY A 114 8.83 -10.98 0.28
C GLY A 114 7.94 -10.45 1.41
N GLU A 115 8.45 -9.53 2.24
CA GLU A 115 7.67 -8.88 3.30
C GLU A 115 6.81 -7.75 2.68
N PRO A 116 5.48 -7.76 2.83
CA PRO A 116 4.67 -6.66 2.32
C PRO A 116 4.86 -5.40 3.15
N PHE A 117 4.75 -4.24 2.52
CA PHE A 117 4.71 -2.95 3.20
C PHE A 117 3.52 -2.11 2.76
N VAL A 118 3.11 -1.19 3.63
CA VAL A 118 2.04 -0.23 3.38
C VAL A 118 2.39 1.13 4.00
N GLY A 119 2.01 2.19 3.32
CA GLY A 119 2.07 3.55 3.86
C GLY A 119 0.93 4.39 3.31
N THR A 120 0.44 5.35 4.08
CA THR A 120 -0.67 6.23 3.65
C THR A 120 -0.36 7.68 3.94
N ASP A 121 -0.68 8.56 2.99
CA ASP A 121 -0.62 10.01 3.17
C ASP A 121 -1.87 10.68 2.55
N TRP A 122 -2.18 11.89 3.00
CA TRP A 122 -3.38 12.63 2.63
C TRP A 122 -3.04 13.75 1.65
N VAL A 123 -3.65 13.69 0.46
CA VAL A 123 -3.45 14.69 -0.60
C VAL A 123 -4.73 15.49 -0.83
N ARG A 124 -4.61 16.81 -0.82
CA ARG A 124 -5.71 17.71 -1.17
C ARG A 124 -5.98 17.64 -2.66
N VAL A 125 -7.17 17.24 -3.07
CA VAL A 125 -7.57 17.24 -4.49
C VAL A 125 -8.37 18.50 -4.80
N ILE A 126 -7.98 19.23 -5.84
CA ILE A 126 -8.67 20.43 -6.30
C ILE A 126 -8.90 20.38 -7.81
N ASN A 127 -9.84 21.20 -8.27
CA ASN A 127 -10.03 21.47 -9.69
C ASN A 127 -9.97 22.99 -9.93
N VAL A 128 -8.77 23.48 -10.22
CA VAL A 128 -8.54 24.90 -10.54
C VAL A 128 -8.03 24.98 -11.97
N VAL A 129 -8.86 25.49 -12.88
CA VAL A 129 -8.47 25.72 -14.26
C VAL A 129 -7.45 26.86 -14.30
N PRO A 130 -6.23 26.65 -14.82
CA PRO A 130 -5.26 27.72 -14.99
C PRO A 130 -5.84 28.82 -15.89
N ARG A 131 -5.93 30.04 -15.37
CA ARG A 131 -6.19 31.21 -16.24
C ARG A 131 -4.85 31.59 -16.85
N GLY A 132 -4.75 31.53 -18.18
CA GLY A 132 -3.57 32.00 -18.89
C GLY A 132 -3.18 33.39 -18.39
N ARG A 133 -1.88 33.60 -18.19
CA ARG A 133 -1.34 34.92 -17.85
C ARG A 133 -1.42 35.85 -19.04
#